data_AF-A0A6N9PYN8-F1
#
_entry.id   AF-A0A6N9PYN8-F1
#
_cell.length_a   1.000
_cell.length_b   1.000
_cell.length_c   1.000
_cell.angle_alpha   90.00
_cell.angle_beta   90.00
_cell.angle_gamma   90.00
#
_symmetry.space_group_name_H-M   'P 1'
#
loop_
_entity.id
_entity.type
_entity.pdbx_description
1 polymer ?
#
loop_
_entity_poly.entity_id
_entity_poly.type
_entity_poly.pdbx_seq_one_letter_code
_entity_poly.pdbx_strand_id
1 'polypeptide(L)'
;MKYTINLFGHNTDCILSIEDGKLELKIPDEHQKTIESYLSRVLTNYDSSGISKKDLDLEAMVKKAIEIEHNLGSHMKEPKLKLPYELKPEVKEKLIESASIQDISATQLLIKMIESKYQEVMNN
;
A
#
# COMPACT_ATOMS: atom_id res chain seq x y z
N MET A 1 -10.91 -8.93 -19.88
CA MET A 1 -9.78 -9.78 -19.43
C MET A 1 -9.46 -9.40 -17.98
N LYS A 2 -9.19 -10.37 -17.10
CA LYS A 2 -8.71 -10.05 -15.75
C LYS A 2 -7.28 -9.49 -15.86
N TYR A 3 -7.03 -8.38 -15.18
CA TYR A 3 -5.75 -7.68 -15.22
C TYR A 3 -5.49 -7.07 -13.84
N THR A 4 -4.28 -7.23 -13.33
CA THR A 4 -3.90 -6.67 -12.03
C THR A 4 -3.06 -5.43 -12.28
N ILE A 5 -3.51 -4.27 -11.80
CA ILE A 5 -2.67 -3.06 -11.77
C ILE A 5 -1.79 -3.11 -10.53
N ASN A 6 -0.51 -2.79 -10.70
CA ASN A 6 0.41 -2.57 -9.59
C ASN A 6 0.70 -1.08 -9.52
N LEU A 7 0.29 -0.44 -8.42
CA LEU A 7 0.58 0.97 -8.14
C LEU A 7 1.31 1.05 -6.81
N PHE A 8 2.56 1.51 -6.83
CA PHE A 8 3.45 1.66 -5.68
C PHE A 8 3.63 0.37 -4.85
N GLY A 9 3.56 -0.79 -5.51
CA GLY A 9 3.64 -2.10 -4.86
C GLY A 9 2.29 -2.63 -4.35
N HIS A 10 1.21 -1.87 -4.48
CA HIS A 10 -0.15 -2.34 -4.20
C HIS A 10 -0.80 -2.92 -5.46
N ASN A 11 -1.13 -4.19 -5.40
CA ASN A 11 -1.81 -4.90 -6.48
C ASN A 11 -3.33 -4.75 -6.34
N THR A 12 -4.00 -4.35 -7.41
CA THR A 12 -5.47 -4.28 -7.46
C THR A 12 -5.98 -5.03 -8.68
N ASP A 13 -6.90 -5.96 -8.46
CA ASP A 13 -7.51 -6.71 -9.56
C ASP A 13 -8.55 -5.86 -10.28
N CYS A 14 -8.51 -5.90 -11.60
CA CYS A 14 -9.30 -5.08 -12.50
C CYS A 14 -9.77 -5.89 -13.71
N ILE A 15 -10.80 -5.39 -14.37
CA ILE A 15 -11.29 -5.92 -15.64
C ILE A 15 -10.86 -4.96 -16.74
N LEU A 16 -9.99 -5.44 -17.62
CA LEU A 16 -9.60 -4.74 -18.83
C LEU A 16 -10.56 -5.10 -19.96
N SER A 17 -11.27 -4.13 -20.52
CA SER A 17 -12.09 -4.29 -21.72
C SER A 17 -11.64 -3.29 -22.80
N ILE A 18 -11.99 -3.61 -24.04
CA ILE A 18 -11.90 -2.66 -25.16
C ILE A 18 -13.33 -2.39 -25.59
N GLU A 19 -13.81 -1.18 -25.34
CA GLU A 19 -15.15 -0.71 -25.70
C GLU A 19 -14.98 0.49 -26.64
N ASP A 20 -15.64 0.45 -27.81
CA ASP A 20 -15.59 1.51 -28.83
C ASP A 20 -14.16 1.94 -29.24
N GLY A 21 -13.22 0.99 -29.28
CA GLY A 21 -11.81 1.25 -29.61
C GLY A 21 -11.02 1.94 -28.51
N LYS A 22 -11.61 2.14 -27.32
CA LYS A 22 -10.94 2.65 -26.12
C LYS A 22 -10.65 1.50 -25.17
N LEU A 23 -9.48 1.59 -24.53
CA LEU A 23 -9.10 0.69 -23.45
C LEU A 23 -9.78 1.16 -22.16
N GLU A 24 -10.67 0.33 -21.62
CA GLU A 24 -11.36 0.59 -20.36
C GLU A 24 -10.84 -0.33 -19.26
N LEU A 25 -10.63 0.26 -18.08
CA LEU A 25 -10.14 -0.44 -16.90
C LEU A 25 -11.18 -0.28 -15.80
N LYS A 26 -11.94 -1.35 -15.56
CA LYS A 26 -13.03 -1.39 -14.58
C LYS A 26 -12.52 -2.01 -13.28
N ILE A 27 -12.52 -1.23 -12.20
CA ILE A 27 -12.18 -1.69 -10.86
C ILE A 27 -13.47 -2.16 -10.17
N PRO A 28 -13.60 -3.43 -9.77
CA PRO A 28 -14.75 -3.91 -9.01
C PRO A 28 -15.02 -3.10 -7.74
N ASP A 29 -16.28 -2.89 -7.38
CA ASP A 29 -16.68 -2.04 -6.24
C ASP A 29 -16.04 -2.48 -4.90
N GLU A 30 -15.81 -3.79 -4.74
CA GLU A 30 -15.11 -4.38 -3.59
C GLU A 30 -13.68 -3.86 -3.43
N HIS A 31 -13.02 -3.54 -4.54
CA HIS A 31 -11.63 -3.05 -4.55
C HIS A 31 -11.54 -1.52 -4.60
N GLN A 32 -12.57 -0.82 -5.09
CA GLN A 32 -12.57 0.64 -5.25
C GLN A 32 -12.23 1.38 -3.95
N LYS A 33 -12.88 1.03 -2.83
CA LYS A 33 -12.61 1.67 -1.53
C LYS A 33 -11.18 1.43 -1.04
N THR A 34 -10.66 0.24 -1.27
CA THR A 34 -9.32 -0.17 -0.83
C THR A 34 -8.26 0.61 -1.59
N ILE A 35 -8.35 0.63 -2.92
CA ILE A 35 -7.39 1.37 -3.76
C ILE A 35 -7.50 2.89 -3.54
N GLU A 36 -8.72 3.41 -3.36
CA GLU A 36 -8.94 4.83 -3.05
C GLU A 36 -8.27 5.21 -1.72
N SER A 37 -8.47 4.41 -0.67
CA SER A 37 -7.85 4.64 0.64
C SER A 37 -6.32 4.55 0.58
N TYR A 38 -5.81 3.60 -0.19
CA TYR A 38 -4.37 3.41 -0.40
C TYR A 38 -3.74 4.61 -1.14
N LEU A 39 -4.27 4.95 -2.32
CA LEU A 39 -3.77 6.07 -3.12
C LEU A 39 -3.90 7.40 -2.38
N SER A 40 -4.94 7.58 -1.55
CA SER A 40 -5.09 8.76 -0.68
C SER A 40 -3.94 8.97 0.30
N ARG A 41 -3.24 7.91 0.68
CA ARG A 41 -2.08 7.97 1.60
C ARG A 41 -0.76 8.05 0.87
N VAL A 42 -0.69 7.44 -0.30
CA VAL A 42 0.56 7.31 -1.06
C VAL A 42 0.83 8.58 -1.85
N LEU A 43 -0.19 9.10 -2.55
CA LEU A 43 -0.06 10.29 -3.39
C LEU A 43 0.36 11.52 -2.57
N THR A 44 -0.02 11.63 -1.29
CA THR A 44 0.41 12.73 -0.42
C THR A 44 1.92 12.80 -0.22
N ASN A 45 2.64 11.71 -0.41
CA ASN A 45 4.10 11.68 -0.24
C ASN A 45 4.85 12.12 -1.50
N TYR A 46 4.18 12.14 -2.64
CA TYR A 46 4.77 12.43 -3.96
C TYR A 46 4.25 13.74 -4.55
N ASP A 47 3.10 14.21 -4.09
CA ASP A 47 2.49 15.42 -4.59
C ASP A 47 3.08 16.66 -3.91
N SER A 48 4.02 17.30 -4.60
CA SER A 48 4.64 18.57 -4.17
C SER A 48 3.73 19.78 -4.43
N SER A 49 2.64 19.57 -5.17
CA SER A 49 1.80 20.63 -5.73
C SER A 49 0.59 21.03 -4.88
N GLY A 50 0.38 20.37 -3.73
CA GLY A 50 -0.65 20.77 -2.76
C GLY A 50 -2.09 20.56 -3.22
N ILE A 51 -2.35 19.64 -4.17
CA ILE A 51 -3.72 19.31 -4.59
C ILE A 51 -4.46 18.68 -3.41
N SER A 52 -5.50 19.38 -2.97
CA SER A 52 -6.28 19.00 -1.80
C SER A 52 -7.06 17.71 -2.08
N LYS A 53 -7.03 16.78 -1.13
CA LYS A 53 -7.66 15.45 -1.13
C LYS A 53 -9.15 15.39 -1.53
N LYS A 54 -9.84 16.52 -1.63
CA LYS A 54 -11.29 16.60 -1.79
C LYS A 54 -11.76 16.67 -3.25
N ASP A 55 -10.85 16.92 -4.20
CA ASP A 55 -11.23 17.25 -5.57
C ASP A 55 -10.81 16.20 -6.61
N LEU A 56 -10.19 15.08 -6.19
CA LEU A 56 -9.76 14.01 -7.09
C LEU A 56 -10.70 12.82 -6.96
N ASP A 57 -11.35 12.46 -8.06
CA ASP A 57 -12.02 11.17 -8.19
C ASP A 57 -11.00 10.02 -8.29
N LEU A 58 -11.47 8.79 -8.10
CA LEU A 58 -10.60 7.61 -8.14
C LEU A 58 -9.88 7.48 -9.50
N GLU A 59 -10.52 7.87 -10.60
CA GLU A 59 -9.91 7.84 -11.93
C GLU A 59 -8.69 8.78 -12.01
N ALA A 60 -8.83 10.01 -11.53
CA ALA A 60 -7.76 10.99 -11.47
C ALA A 60 -6.66 10.56 -10.51
N MET A 61 -7.00 9.91 -9.39
CA MET A 61 -6.00 9.34 -8.48
C MET A 61 -5.18 8.24 -9.15
N VAL A 62 -5.82 7.32 -9.89
CA VAL A 62 -5.15 6.24 -10.62
C VAL A 62 -4.27 6.81 -11.74
N LYS A 63 -4.78 7.75 -12.54
CA LYS A 63 -4.00 8.41 -13.60
C LYS A 63 -2.77 9.12 -13.02
N LYS A 64 -2.94 9.83 -11.92
CA LYS A 64 -1.85 10.51 -11.22
C LYS A 64 -0.84 9.54 -10.63
N ALA A 65 -1.30 8.41 -10.09
CA ALA A 65 -0.42 7.35 -9.59
C ALA A 65 0.47 6.78 -10.72
N ILE A 66 -0.13 6.46 -11.87
CA ILE A 66 0.60 5.96 -13.05
C ILE A 66 1.61 7.00 -13.54
N GLU A 67 1.19 8.27 -13.64
CA GLU A 67 2.06 9.37 -14.06
C GLU A 67 3.25 9.54 -13.11
N ILE A 68 2.99 9.53 -11.81
CA ILE A 68 4.02 9.65 -10.77
C ILE A 68 4.99 8.47 -10.87
N GLU A 69 4.51 7.21 -10.90
CA GLU A 69 5.38 6.04 -11.02
C GLU A 69 6.23 6.04 -12.30
N HIS A 70 5.62 6.44 -13.43
CA HIS A 70 6.33 6.53 -14.70
C HIS A 70 7.43 7.61 -14.66
N ASN A 71 7.13 8.77 -14.08
CA ASN A 71 8.08 9.87 -13.92
C ASN A 71 9.11 9.61 -12.82
N LEU A 72 8.82 8.69 -11.89
CA LEU A 72 9.72 8.29 -10.81
C LEU A 72 10.83 7.33 -11.24
N GLY A 73 10.94 6.97 -12.52
CA GLY A 73 11.90 5.98 -13.05
C GLY A 73 13.18 5.82 -12.23
N SER A 74 13.40 4.63 -11.65
CA SER A 74 14.54 4.27 -10.76
C SER A 74 14.80 5.14 -9.51
N HIS A 75 14.03 6.21 -9.32
CA HIS A 75 14.14 7.19 -8.23
C HIS A 75 12.95 7.10 -7.28
N MET A 76 12.40 5.89 -7.07
CA MET A 76 11.60 5.62 -5.88
C MET A 76 12.42 6.12 -4.70
N LYS A 77 12.00 7.25 -4.11
CA LYS A 77 12.66 7.78 -2.94
C LYS A 77 12.59 6.66 -1.93
N GLU A 78 13.75 6.06 -1.67
CA GLU A 78 13.91 5.09 -0.60
C GLU A 78 13.19 5.67 0.61
N PRO A 79 12.32 4.89 1.28
CA PRO A 79 11.61 5.37 2.44
C PRO A 79 12.64 6.00 3.39
N LYS A 80 12.60 7.33 3.52
CA LYS A 80 13.49 8.06 4.45
C LYS A 80 13.16 7.74 5.91
N LEU A 81 12.08 6.98 6.15
CA LEU A 81 11.97 6.17 7.35
C LEU A 81 13.13 5.17 7.32
N LYS A 82 14.26 5.59 7.91
CA LYS A 82 15.03 4.68 8.73
C LYS A 82 13.98 3.93 9.56
N LEU A 83 13.91 2.60 9.44
CA LEU A 83 13.22 1.79 10.44
C LEU A 83 13.61 2.41 11.78
N PRO A 84 12.65 2.88 12.62
CA PRO A 84 13.00 3.48 13.89
C PRO A 84 13.68 2.37 14.68
N TYR A 85 15.02 2.32 14.61
CA TYR A 85 15.82 1.18 15.05
C TYR A 85 15.90 1.06 16.56
N GLU A 86 15.00 1.74 17.27
CA GLU A 86 14.66 1.43 18.64
C GLU A 86 13.14 1.37 18.74
N LEU A 87 12.62 0.14 18.85
CA LEU A 87 11.35 -0.04 19.55
C LEU A 87 11.46 0.74 20.85
N LYS A 88 10.47 1.60 21.13
CA LYS A 88 10.38 2.25 22.44
C LYS A 88 10.59 1.18 23.52
N PRO A 89 11.36 1.44 24.58
CA PRO A 89 11.65 0.43 25.61
C PRO A 89 10.41 -0.34 26.08
N GLU A 90 9.31 0.39 26.30
CA GLU A 90 8.00 -0.17 26.67
C GLU A 90 7.44 -1.18 25.65
N VAL A 91 7.62 -0.93 24.36
CA VAL A 91 7.17 -1.83 23.29
C VAL A 91 8.07 -3.06 23.22
N LYS A 92 9.37 -2.88 23.43
CA LYS A 92 10.35 -3.97 23.47
C LYS A 92 10.08 -4.90 24.66
N GLU A 93 9.80 -4.35 25.84
CA GLU A 93 9.46 -5.13 27.04
C GLU A 93 8.20 -5.95 26.81
N LYS A 94 7.12 -5.33 26.31
CA LYS A 94 5.89 -6.05 25.99
C LYS A 94 6.08 -7.14 24.93
N LEU A 95 6.93 -6.91 23.94
CA LEU A 95 7.27 -7.91 22.93
C LEU A 95 7.98 -9.11 23.56
N ILE A 96 8.92 -8.87 24.48
CA ILE A 96 9.65 -9.93 25.20
C ILE A 96 8.71 -10.69 26.13
N GLU A 97 7.86 -10.01 26.91
CA GLU A 97 6.86 -10.64 27.78
C GLU A 97 5.90 -11.52 26.98
N SER A 98 5.37 -11.01 25.88
CA SER A 98 4.43 -11.73 25.01
C SER A 98 5.07 -12.94 24.33
N ALA A 99 6.36 -12.86 24.00
CA ALA A 99 7.13 -13.95 23.42
C ALA A 99 7.42 -15.04 24.46
N SER A 100 7.73 -14.63 25.70
CA SER A 100 7.95 -15.52 26.85
C SER A 100 6.70 -16.35 27.20
N ILE A 101 5.50 -15.73 27.17
CA ILE A 101 4.22 -16.45 27.37
C ILE A 101 4.01 -17.57 26.33
N GLN A 102 4.55 -17.38 25.12
CA GLN A 102 4.39 -18.30 23.99
C GLN A 102 5.60 -19.23 23.78
N ASP A 103 6.58 -19.19 24.68
CA ASP A 103 7.84 -19.96 24.60
C ASP A 103 8.56 -19.80 23.24
N ILE A 104 8.60 -18.57 22.72
CA ILE A 104 9.29 -18.23 21.46
C ILE A 104 10.19 -17.00 21.66
N SER A 105 11.11 -16.77 20.73
CA SER A 105 11.92 -15.55 20.76
C SER A 105 11.10 -14.32 20.35
N ALA A 106 11.45 -13.15 20.90
CA ALA A 106 10.85 -11.88 20.51
C ALA A 106 10.95 -11.62 18.99
N THR A 107 12.05 -12.07 18.37
CA THR A 107 12.24 -12.02 16.91
C THR A 107 11.24 -12.91 16.17
N GLN A 108 11.02 -14.15 16.62
CA GLN A 108 10.04 -15.05 16.02
C GLN A 108 8.61 -14.53 16.16
N LEU A 109 8.28 -13.92 17.31
CA LEU A 109 6.99 -13.27 17.50
C LEU A 109 6.81 -12.09 16.54
N LEU A 110 7.84 -11.25 16.38
CA LEU A 110 7.81 -10.13 15.44
C LEU A 110 7.60 -10.59 14.00
N ILE A 111 8.29 -11.65 13.57
CA ILE A 111 8.13 -12.25 12.24
C ILE A 111 6.67 -12.72 12.05
N LYS A 112 6.12 -13.47 13.01
CA LYS A 112 4.73 -13.93 12.97
C LYS A 112 3.72 -12.78 12.87
N MET A 113 3.94 -11.69 13.61
CA MET A 113 3.08 -10.51 13.55
C MET A 113 3.12 -9.84 12.17
N ILE A 114 4.30 -9.73 11.57
CA ILE A 114 4.47 -9.19 10.21
C ILE A 114 3.77 -10.08 9.19
N GLU A 115 3.99 -11.39 9.26
CA GLU A 115 3.35 -12.37 8.37
C GLU A 115 1.83 -12.34 8.49
N SER A 116 1.31 -12.35 9.71
CA SER A 116 -0.14 -12.23 9.96
C SER A 116 -0.70 -10.95 9.37
N LYS A 117 0.00 -9.82 9.53
CA LYS A 117 -0.48 -8.54 8.99
C LYS A 117 -0.39 -8.49 7.47
N TYR A 118 0.65 -9.08 6.89
CA TYR A 118 0.80 -9.22 5.45
C TYR A 118 -0.35 -10.05 4.86
N GLN A 119 -0.67 -11.19 5.45
CA GLN A 119 -1.79 -12.03 5.00
C GLN A 119 -3.13 -11.32 5.13
N GLU A 120 -3.36 -10.56 6.21
CA GLU A 120 -4.58 -9.75 6.38
C GLU A 120 -4.76 -8.68 5.28
N VAL A 121 -3.65 -8.09 4.82
CA VAL A 121 -3.68 -7.06 3.77
C VAL A 121 -3.79 -7.66 2.37
N MET A 122 -3.15 -8.82 2.13
CA MET A 122 -3.08 -9.43 0.79
C MET A 122 -4.21 -10.41 0.47
N ASN A 123 -4.88 -10.97 1.49
CA ASN A 123 -5.98 -11.94 1.30
C ASN A 123 -7.37 -11.36 1.64
N ASN A 124 -7.49 -10.03 1.75
CA ASN A 124 -8.77 -9.29 1.75
C ASN A 124 -8.96 -8.61 0.39
#